data_AF-A0A1Y0N0U0-F1
#
_entry.id   AF-A0A1Y0N0U0-F1
#
_cell.length_a   1.000
_cell.length_b   1.000
_cell.length_c   1.000
_cell.angle_alpha   90.00
_cell.angle_beta   90.00
_cell.angle_gamma   90.00
#
_symmetry.space_group_name_H-M   'P 1'
#
loop_
_entity.id
_entity.type
_entity.pdbx_description
1 polymer ?
#
loop_
_entity_poly.entity_id
_entity_poly.type
_entity_poly.pdbx_seq_one_letter_code
_entity_poly.pdbx_strand_id
1 'polypeptide(L)'
;MKTNEPLKNQIFEIIENQIRENNPKETNITYKRLIELGYSKTESKQFMSQYMAIELLDVLEHKKPFNEVRYVNNLKTLPKEPSK
;
A
#
# COMPACT_ATOMS: atom_id res chain seq x y z
N MET A 1 -17.59 8.83 -0.35
CA MET A 1 -16.56 9.79 0.11
C MET A 1 -16.11 10.61 -1.09
N LYS A 2 -16.00 11.94 -0.99
CA LYS A 2 -15.34 12.74 -2.03
C LYS A 2 -13.85 12.36 -2.02
N THR A 3 -13.32 11.90 -3.15
CA THR A 3 -11.91 11.51 -3.27
C THR A 3 -11.03 12.75 -3.07
N ASN A 4 -10.09 12.68 -2.13
CA ASN A 4 -9.04 13.69 -2.00
C ASN A 4 -7.92 13.33 -3.00
N GLU A 5 -8.05 13.79 -4.24
CA GLU A 5 -7.10 13.47 -5.31
C GLU A 5 -5.64 13.83 -4.96
N PRO A 6 -5.33 14.98 -4.33
CA PRO A 6 -3.97 15.25 -3.84
C PRO A 6 -3.42 14.18 -2.90
N LEU A 7 -4.21 13.75 -1.91
CA LEU A 7 -3.78 12.72 -0.94
C LEU A 7 -3.56 11.38 -1.63
N LYS A 8 -4.46 11.00 -2.54
CA LYS A 8 -4.34 9.78 -3.33
C LYS A 8 -3.04 9.77 -4.15
N ASN A 9 -2.70 10.89 -4.79
CA ASN A 9 -1.47 11.01 -5.57
C ASN A 9 -0.22 10.87 -4.69
N GLN A 10 -0.21 11.46 -3.50
CA GLN A 10 0.89 11.31 -2.54
C GLN A 10 1.05 9.86 -2.08
N ILE A 11 -0.04 9.17 -1.77
CA ILE A 11 0.00 7.74 -1.40
C ILE A 11 0.56 6.90 -2.54
N PHE A 12 0.13 7.20 -3.77
CA PHE A 12 0.63 6.48 -4.94
C PHE A 12 2.13 6.72 -5.16
N GLU A 13 2.59 7.96 -5.00
CA GLU A 13 4.01 8.32 -5.06
C GLU A 13 4.83 7.59 -3.98
N ILE A 14 4.30 7.47 -2.75
CA ILE A 14 4.94 6.66 -1.69
C ILE A 14 5.14 5.22 -2.15
N ILE A 15 4.12 4.59 -2.73
CA ILE A 15 4.23 3.22 -3.25
C ILE A 15 5.27 3.12 -4.36
N GLU A 16 5.31 4.08 -5.28
CA GLU A 16 6.31 4.12 -6.35
C GLU A 16 7.74 4.24 -5.80
N ASN A 17 7.93 5.11 -4.80
CA ASN A 17 9.21 5.30 -4.13
C ASN A 17 9.65 4.01 -3.42
N GLN A 18 8.77 3.38 -2.66
CA GLN A 18 9.06 2.11 -1.97
C GLN A 18 9.40 0.97 -2.95
N ILE A 19 8.71 0.88 -4.10
CA ILE A 19 9.02 -0.11 -5.14
C ILE A 19 10.42 0.16 -5.74
N ARG A 20 10.71 1.42 -6.06
CA ARG A 20 11.97 1.87 -6.66
C ARG A 20 13.15 1.65 -5.71
N GLU A 21 12.97 1.98 -4.44
CA GLU A 21 13.99 1.86 -3.39
C GLU A 21 14.07 0.46 -2.80
N ASN A 22 13.12 -0.41 -3.16
CA ASN A 22 12.99 -1.77 -2.60
C ASN A 22 12.95 -1.77 -1.07
N ASN A 23 12.24 -0.78 -0.52
CA ASN A 23 12.15 -0.54 0.92
C ASN A 23 10.71 -0.18 1.32
N PRO A 24 10.02 -1.03 2.12
CA PRO A 24 10.46 -2.36 2.53
C PRO A 24 10.57 -3.32 1.33
N LYS A 25 11.38 -4.37 1.44
CA LYS A 25 11.59 -5.35 0.36
C LYS A 25 10.28 -6.01 -0.08
N GLU A 26 9.35 -6.15 0.86
CA GLU A 26 8.01 -6.67 0.65
C GLU A 26 7.19 -5.88 -0.35
N THR A 27 7.46 -4.59 -0.53
CA THR A 27 6.80 -3.77 -1.54
C THR A 27 7.11 -4.33 -2.95
N ASN A 28 8.38 -4.62 -3.24
CA ASN A 28 8.77 -5.15 -4.55
C ASN A 28 8.30 -6.61 -4.75
N ILE A 29 8.39 -7.44 -3.70
CA ILE A 29 7.90 -8.83 -3.72
C ILE A 29 6.40 -8.87 -4.01
N THR A 30 5.63 -8.05 -3.30
CA THR A 30 4.17 -7.97 -3.46
C THR A 30 3.80 -7.45 -4.84
N TYR A 31 4.48 -6.40 -5.30
CA TYR A 31 4.25 -5.85 -6.63
C TYR A 31 4.49 -6.89 -7.72
N LYS A 32 5.64 -7.59 -7.69
CA LYS A 32 5.95 -8.67 -8.65
C LYS A 32 4.91 -9.79 -8.62
N ARG A 33 4.53 -10.26 -7.42
CA ARG A 33 3.49 -11.28 -7.26
C ARG A 33 2.16 -10.84 -7.89
N LEU A 34 1.74 -9.60 -7.70
CA LEU A 34 0.50 -9.10 -8.30
C LEU A 34 0.58 -9.06 -9.83
N ILE A 35 1.72 -8.66 -10.40
CA ILE A 35 1.93 -8.73 -11.85
C ILE A 35 1.88 -10.19 -12.35
N GLU A 36 2.51 -11.12 -11.64
CA GLU A 36 2.49 -12.56 -11.97
C GLU A 36 1.10 -13.18 -11.89
N LEU A 37 0.23 -12.66 -11.00
CA LEU A 37 -1.18 -13.03 -10.91
C LEU A 37 -2.06 -12.43 -12.02
N GLY A 38 -1.48 -11.60 -12.90
CA GLY A 38 -2.17 -11.03 -14.06
C GLY A 38 -2.75 -9.62 -13.84
N TYR A 39 -2.49 -8.98 -12.70
CA TYR A 39 -2.92 -7.60 -12.48
C TYR A 39 -2.04 -6.62 -13.26
N SER A 40 -2.64 -5.52 -13.71
CA SER A 40 -1.86 -4.44 -14.32
C SER A 40 -0.95 -3.75 -13.29
N LYS A 41 0.05 -3.01 -13.79
CA LYS A 41 0.93 -2.18 -12.95
C LYS A 41 0.15 -1.17 -12.11
N THR A 42 -0.90 -0.60 -12.70
CA THR A 42 -1.74 0.40 -12.03
C THR A 42 -2.60 -0.24 -10.96
N GLU A 43 -3.29 -1.35 -11.25
CA GLU A 43 -4.11 -2.08 -10.27
C GLU A 43 -3.26 -2.59 -9.10
N SER A 44 -2.07 -3.12 -9.41
CA SER A 44 -1.14 -3.59 -8.38
C SER A 44 -0.77 -2.47 -7.39
N LYS A 45 -0.41 -1.28 -7.91
CA LYS A 45 -0.10 -0.11 -7.08
C LYS A 45 -1.34 0.42 -6.35
N GLN A 46 -2.52 0.34 -6.95
CA GLN A 46 -3.78 0.72 -6.29
C GLN A 46 -4.09 -0.18 -5.09
N PHE A 47 -3.93 -1.50 -5.22
CA PHE A 47 -4.09 -2.43 -4.11
C PHE A 47 -3.14 -2.10 -2.95
N MET A 48 -1.87 -1.88 -3.25
CA MET A 48 -0.87 -1.52 -2.24
C MET A 48 -1.15 -0.16 -1.59
N SER A 49 -1.66 0.79 -2.37
CA SER A 49 -2.06 2.13 -1.90
C SER A 49 -3.22 2.08 -0.91
N GLN A 50 -4.17 1.15 -1.06
CA GLN A 50 -5.29 0.99 -0.12
C GLN A 50 -4.80 0.64 1.29
N TYR A 51 -3.84 -0.29 1.38
CA TYR A 51 -3.27 -0.66 2.67
C TYR A 51 -2.38 0.43 3.28
N MET A 52 -1.65 1.20 2.46
CA MET A 52 -0.95 2.39 2.94
C MET A 52 -1.93 3.43 3.50
N ALA A 53 -3.06 3.65 2.83
CA ALA A 53 -4.08 4.59 3.28
C ALA A 53 -4.67 4.20 4.65
N ILE A 54 -4.88 2.91 4.92
CA ILE A 54 -5.35 2.41 6.22
C ILE A 54 -4.37 2.78 7.34
N GLU A 55 -3.08 2.58 7.11
CA GLU A 55 -2.04 2.90 8.10
C GLU A 55 -1.94 4.40 8.35
N LEU A 56 -1.96 5.20 7.28
CA LEU A 56 -1.95 6.66 7.40
C LEU A 56 -3.21 7.18 8.10
N LEU A 57 -4.37 6.58 7.85
CA LEU A 57 -5.60 6.93 8.55
C LEU A 57 -5.46 6.69 10.06
N ASP A 58 -4.89 5.56 10.47
CA ASP A 58 -4.63 5.28 11.89
C ASP A 58 -3.66 6.28 12.53
N VAL A 59 -2.64 6.71 11.77
CA VAL A 59 -1.74 7.77 12.23
C VAL A 59 -2.48 9.09 12.42
N LEU A 60 -3.31 9.48 11.47
CA LEU A 60 -4.01 10.76 11.46
C LEU A 60 -5.16 10.82 12.49
N GLU A 61 -6.00 9.78 12.55
CA GLU A 61 -7.19 9.75 13.39
C GLU A 61 -6.88 9.37 14.83
N HIS A 62 -6.02 8.36 15.02
CA HIS A 62 -5.74 7.79 16.34
C HIS A 62 -4.43 8.29 16.96
N LYS A 63 -3.68 9.16 16.27
CA LYS A 63 -2.34 9.65 16.68
C LYS A 63 -1.36 8.54 17.06
N LYS A 64 -1.50 7.37 16.43
CA LYS A 64 -0.59 6.24 16.60
C LYS A 64 0.62 6.41 15.69
N PRO A 65 1.80 5.87 16.05
CA PRO A 65 2.88 5.75 15.09
C PRO A 65 2.48 4.83 13.94
N PHE A 66 3.10 5.01 12.77
CA PHE A 66 2.91 4.13 11.62
C PHE A 66 3.28 2.69 12.01
N ASN A 67 2.39 1.73 11.76
CA ASN A 67 2.62 0.35 12.10
C ASN A 67 3.23 -0.41 10.92
N GLU A 68 4.54 -0.34 10.80
CA GLU A 68 5.27 -0.98 9.70
C GLU A 68 5.07 -2.50 9.65
N VAL A 69 5.02 -3.17 10.80
CA VAL A 69 4.79 -4.62 10.88
C VAL A 69 3.43 -4.98 10.30
N ARG A 70 2.37 -4.25 10.68
CA ARG A 70 1.03 -4.46 10.14
C ARG A 70 0.97 -4.15 8.65
N TYR A 71 1.58 -3.04 8.22
CA TYR A 71 1.68 -2.68 6.81
C TYR A 71 2.33 -3.77 5.96
N VAL A 72 3.48 -4.29 6.39
CA VAL A 72 4.22 -5.34 5.69
C VAL A 72 3.44 -6.65 5.64
N ASN A 73 2.78 -7.03 6.74
CA ASN A 73 1.93 -8.22 6.77
C ASN A 73 0.76 -8.10 5.80
N ASN A 74 0.14 -6.92 5.75
CA ASN A 74 -0.93 -6.60 4.82
C ASN A 74 -0.49 -6.64 3.34
N LEU A 75 0.71 -6.17 3.01
CA LEU A 75 1.26 -6.34 1.67
C LEU A 75 1.35 -7.82 1.28
N LYS A 76 1.75 -8.70 2.22
CA LYS A 76 1.85 -10.14 1.98
C LYS A 76 0.51 -10.81 1.74
N THR A 77 -0.62 -10.26 2.17
CA THR A 77 -1.96 -10.86 1.97
C THR A 77 -2.63 -10.48 0.65
N LEU A 78 -2.15 -9.42 -0.01
CA LEU A 78 -2.68 -8.97 -1.31
C LEU A 78 -2.72 -10.08 -2.38
N PRO A 79 -3.76 -10.16 -3.22
CA PRO A 79 -4.87 -9.20 -3.39
C PRO A 79 -6.05 -9.41 -2.43
N LYS A 80 -5.93 -10.28 -1.42
CA LYS A 80 -7.03 -10.49 -0.46
C LYS A 80 -7.32 -9.20 0.30
N GLU A 81 -8.58 -8.99 0.68
CA GLU A 81 -8.96 -7.85 1.51
C GLU A 81 -8.28 -7.90 2.89
N PRO A 82 -8.07 -6.75 3.54
CA PRO A 82 -7.52 -6.70 4.88
C PRO A 82 -8.46 -7.48 5.81
N SER A 83 -7.95 -8.52 6.48
CA SER A 83 -8.67 -9.11 7.61
C SER A 83 -8.72 -8.05 8.72
N LYS A 84 -9.93 -7.56 9.02
CA LYS A 84 -10.22 -6.60 10.10
C LYS A 84 -9.78 -7.09 11.46
#